data_AF-A0A6D2K4Z3-F1
#
_entry.id   AF-A0A6D2K4Z3-F1
#
_cell.length_a   1.000
_cell.length_b   1.000
_cell.length_c   1.000
_cell.angle_alpha   90.00
_cell.angle_beta   90.00
_cell.angle_gamma   90.00
#
_symmetry.space_group_name_H-M   'P 1'
#
loop_
_entity.id
_entity.type
_entity.pdbx_description
1 polymer ?
#
loop_
_entity_poly.entity_id
_entity_poly.type
_entity_poly.pdbx_seq_one_letter_code
_entity_poly.pdbx_strand_id
1 'polypeptide(L)'
;MENRAKTDRHAPPQCSFSDQEIFEIIADIRRTPLTSRLSEVPLKKRASLHLNFYDGREDPKQWITSFMTAMRRQKYTSPEEQSAHFCQALAEHLRGDALTWFSNLRADSIDSFDDLAAAFLKQHLRFALDDLVFCKTDDDTIYGLGKFGPTGKDHSASRKSSNQVSIS
;
A
#
# COMPACT_ATOMS: atom_id res chain seq x y z
N MET A 1 -4.31 -58.82 -33.69
CA MET A 1 -5.15 -58.47 -32.52
C MET A 1 -4.15 -57.97 -31.49
N GLU A 2 -4.10 -56.72 -31.03
CA GLU A 2 -5.11 -55.69 -30.84
C GLU A 2 -4.39 -54.34 -30.77
N ASN A 3 -4.89 -53.34 -31.51
CA ASN A 3 -4.41 -51.97 -31.45
C ASN A 3 -5.00 -51.30 -30.21
N ARG A 4 -4.18 -50.99 -29.20
CA ARG A 4 -4.64 -50.20 -28.04
C ARG A 4 -4.32 -48.72 -28.27
N ALA A 5 -5.28 -48.04 -28.88
CA ALA A 5 -5.35 -46.60 -28.94
C ALA A 5 -5.37 -46.02 -27.51
N LYS A 6 -4.44 -45.11 -27.23
CA LYS A 6 -4.58 -44.10 -26.17
C LYS A 6 -4.17 -42.76 -26.75
N THR A 7 -5.03 -42.23 -27.62
CA THR A 7 -5.06 -40.80 -27.88
C THR A 7 -5.68 -40.13 -26.66
N ASP A 8 -4.83 -39.72 -25.73
CA ASP A 8 -5.19 -38.74 -24.71
C ASP A 8 -5.40 -37.41 -25.44
N ARG A 9 -6.63 -37.19 -25.89
CA ARG A 9 -7.04 -35.92 -26.49
C ARG A 9 -7.14 -34.92 -25.35
N HIS A 10 -6.09 -34.16 -25.15
CA HIS A 10 -6.16 -32.88 -24.45
C HIS A 10 -7.13 -31.99 -25.24
N ALA A 11 -8.41 -32.07 -24.88
CA ALA A 11 -9.40 -31.11 -25.35
C ALA A 11 -8.93 -29.72 -24.89
N PRO A 12 -8.93 -28.70 -25.77
CA PRO A 12 -8.63 -27.34 -25.35
C PRO A 12 -9.51 -26.98 -24.15
N PRO A 13 -9.01 -26.24 -23.15
CA PRO A 13 -9.85 -25.76 -22.07
C PRO A 13 -11.01 -24.98 -22.70
N GLN A 14 -12.21 -25.56 -22.62
CA GLN A 14 -13.41 -24.92 -23.11
C GLN A 14 -13.76 -23.83 -22.09
N CYS A 15 -13.81 -22.58 -22.54
CA CYS A 15 -14.30 -21.47 -21.74
C CYS A 15 -15.76 -21.79 -21.37
N SER A 16 -16.06 -21.93 -20.07
CA SER A 16 -17.40 -22.27 -19.59
C SER A 16 -18.35 -21.08 -19.55
N PHE A 17 -17.84 -19.86 -19.77
CA PHE A 17 -18.62 -18.64 -19.75
C PHE A 17 -19.39 -18.48 -21.06
N SER A 18 -20.67 -18.15 -20.94
CA SER A 18 -21.49 -17.68 -22.05
C SER A 18 -21.05 -16.30 -22.53
N ASP A 19 -21.44 -15.93 -23.76
CA ASP A 19 -21.18 -14.60 -24.30
C ASP A 19 -21.74 -13.50 -23.38
N GLN A 20 -22.93 -13.73 -22.78
CA GLN A 20 -23.55 -12.80 -21.84
C GLN A 20 -22.67 -12.57 -20.60
N GLU A 21 -22.17 -13.64 -19.97
CA GLU A 21 -21.27 -13.54 -18.83
C GLU A 21 -19.96 -12.82 -19.19
N ILE A 22 -19.43 -13.09 -20.39
CA ILE A 22 -18.23 -12.40 -20.88
C ILE A 22 -18.49 -10.90 -21.06
N PHE A 23 -19.63 -10.51 -21.64
CA PHE A 23 -19.98 -9.10 -21.79
C PHE A 23 -20.19 -8.39 -20.45
N GLU A 24 -20.76 -9.08 -19.46
CA GLU A 24 -20.89 -8.57 -18.10
C GLU A 24 -19.52 -8.35 -17.43
N ILE A 25 -18.60 -9.30 -17.59
CA ILE A 25 -17.21 -9.16 -17.13
C ILE A 25 -16.53 -7.97 -17.82
N ILE A 26 -16.69 -7.81 -19.13
CA ILE A 26 -16.14 -6.67 -19.88
C ILE A 26 -16.74 -5.35 -19.40
N ALA A 27 -18.04 -5.32 -19.10
CA ALA A 27 -18.70 -4.13 -18.57
C ALA A 27 -18.14 -3.74 -17.20
N ASP A 28 -17.88 -4.71 -16.32
CA ASP A 28 -17.24 -4.46 -15.02
C ASP A 28 -15.78 -4.01 -15.16
N ILE A 29 -14.99 -4.63 -16.06
CA ILE A 29 -13.61 -4.20 -16.36
C ILE A 29 -13.56 -2.76 -16.86
N ARG A 30 -14.56 -2.34 -17.64
CA ARG A 30 -14.66 -0.96 -18.18
C ARG A 30 -15.15 0.05 -17.15
N ARG A 31 -15.67 -0.41 -16.00
CA ARG A 31 -16.15 0.47 -14.95
C ARG A 31 -14.98 1.23 -14.35
N THR A 32 -15.12 2.55 -14.29
CA THR A 32 -14.12 3.43 -13.68
C THR A 32 -14.76 4.18 -12.50
N PRO A 33 -14.03 4.39 -11.41
CA PRO A 33 -14.50 5.26 -10.33
C PRO A 33 -14.39 6.75 -10.65
N LEU A 34 -13.63 7.10 -11.70
CA LEU A 34 -13.50 8.47 -12.20
C LEU A 34 -14.75 8.87 -12.99
N THR A 35 -15.24 10.09 -12.78
CA THR A 35 -16.32 10.64 -13.62
C THR A 35 -15.87 10.79 -15.08
N SER A 36 -16.84 10.79 -16.02
CA SER A 36 -16.61 11.07 -17.45
C SER A 36 -15.71 12.29 -17.68
N ARG A 37 -15.90 13.35 -16.88
CA ARG A 37 -15.12 14.59 -16.97
C ARG A 37 -13.62 14.37 -16.74
N LEU A 38 -13.24 13.37 -15.96
CA LEU A 38 -11.84 13.01 -15.72
C LEU A 38 -11.36 11.91 -16.67
N SER A 39 -12.19 10.92 -16.99
CA SER A 39 -11.77 9.78 -17.82
C SER A 39 -11.70 10.10 -19.32
N GLU A 40 -12.51 11.04 -19.80
CA GLU A 40 -12.59 11.41 -21.22
C GLU A 40 -11.52 12.43 -21.64
N VAL A 41 -10.79 13.02 -20.69
CA VAL A 41 -9.68 13.93 -20.98
C VAL A 41 -8.55 13.16 -21.67
N PRO A 42 -8.16 13.52 -22.90
CA PRO A 42 -7.11 12.82 -23.62
C PRO A 42 -5.78 12.92 -22.87
N LEU A 43 -5.15 11.78 -22.61
CA LEU A 43 -3.81 11.72 -22.03
C LEU A 43 -2.80 12.39 -22.98
N LYS A 44 -2.29 13.56 -22.60
CA LYS A 44 -1.08 14.12 -23.22
C LYS A 44 0.07 13.16 -22.96
N LYS A 45 0.99 13.03 -23.91
CA LYS A 45 2.19 12.21 -23.75
C LYS A 45 3.02 12.79 -22.60
N ARG A 46 2.91 12.16 -21.42
CA ARG A 46 3.64 12.59 -20.22
C ARG A 46 5.11 12.20 -20.37
N ALA A 47 6.01 13.05 -19.92
CA ALA A 47 7.36 12.59 -19.62
C ALA A 47 7.24 11.45 -18.61
N SER A 48 7.97 10.35 -18.82
CA SER A 48 7.97 9.22 -17.89
C SER A 48 8.16 9.74 -16.47
N LEU A 49 7.17 9.47 -15.61
CA LEU A 49 7.32 9.74 -14.20
C LEU A 49 8.33 8.72 -13.68
N HIS A 50 9.48 9.19 -13.21
CA HIS A 50 10.42 8.35 -12.47
C HIS A 50 9.87 8.10 -11.06
N LEU A 51 8.73 7.40 -10.99
CA LEU A 51 8.01 7.10 -9.76
C LEU A 51 7.76 5.59 -9.71
N ASN A 52 7.99 4.99 -8.55
CA ASN A 52 7.66 3.60 -8.32
C ASN A 52 6.14 3.42 -8.22
N PHE A 53 5.67 2.23 -8.60
CA PHE A 53 4.28 1.84 -8.39
C PHE A 53 3.99 1.73 -6.89
N TYR A 54 2.82 2.18 -6.48
CA TYR A 54 2.34 2.01 -5.11
C TYR A 54 1.62 0.67 -4.95
N ASP A 55 2.13 -0.17 -4.06
CA ASP A 55 1.54 -1.47 -3.72
C ASP A 55 0.89 -1.51 -2.33
N GLY A 56 0.94 -0.40 -1.58
CA GLY A 56 0.41 -0.29 -0.21
C GLY A 56 1.45 -0.39 0.90
N ARG A 57 2.71 -0.72 0.60
CA ARG A 57 3.76 -0.90 1.63
C ARG A 57 4.52 0.36 2.00
N GLU A 58 4.55 1.32 1.08
CA GLU A 58 5.22 2.61 1.28
C GLU A 58 4.33 3.57 2.10
N ASP A 59 4.94 4.56 2.75
CA ASP A 59 4.18 5.60 3.45
C ASP A 59 3.27 6.35 2.46
N PRO A 60 1.93 6.28 2.62
CA PRO A 60 0.99 6.81 1.63
C PRO A 60 1.17 8.31 1.40
N LYS A 61 1.52 9.05 2.47
CA LYS A 61 1.69 10.51 2.42
C LYS A 61 2.96 10.88 1.66
N GLN A 62 4.07 10.19 1.89
CA GLN A 62 5.34 10.39 1.22
C GLN A 62 5.23 10.05 -0.27
N TRP A 63 4.58 8.92 -0.58
CA TRP A 63 4.39 8.49 -1.96
C TRP A 63 3.54 9.49 -2.75
N ILE A 64 2.36 9.88 -2.25
CA ILE A 64 1.48 10.82 -2.95
C ILE A 64 2.13 12.22 -3.10
N THR A 65 2.94 12.65 -2.12
CA THR A 65 3.71 13.90 -2.22
C THR A 65 4.73 13.85 -3.35
N SER A 66 5.42 12.71 -3.48
CA SER A 66 6.40 12.47 -4.56
C SER A 66 5.70 12.43 -5.92
N PHE A 67 4.55 11.75 -6.00
CA PHE A 67 3.68 11.72 -7.18
C PHE A 67 3.28 13.13 -7.62
N MET A 68 2.71 13.94 -6.72
CA MET A 68 2.30 15.32 -7.03
C MET A 68 3.48 16.17 -7.50
N THR A 69 4.65 16.01 -6.88
CA THR A 69 5.87 16.74 -7.27
C THR A 69 6.34 16.37 -8.67
N ALA A 70 6.25 15.09 -9.05
CA ALA A 70 6.57 14.64 -10.39
C ALA A 70 5.56 15.18 -11.42
N MET A 71 4.27 15.13 -11.08
CA MET A 71 3.18 15.60 -11.95
C MET A 71 3.17 17.12 -12.18
N ARG A 72 3.58 17.92 -11.18
CA ARG A 72 3.69 19.40 -11.30
C ARG A 72 4.71 19.87 -12.34
N ARG A 73 5.61 18.99 -12.80
CA ARG A 73 6.61 19.33 -13.84
C ARG A 73 5.97 19.47 -15.23
N GLN A 74 4.76 18.98 -15.40
CA GLN A 74 4.04 19.03 -16.67
C GLN A 74 3.25 20.34 -16.78
N LYS A 75 3.02 20.77 -18.03
CA LYS A 75 2.20 21.94 -18.32
C LYS A 75 0.77 21.51 -18.62
N TYR A 76 -0.17 22.13 -17.92
CA TYR A 76 -1.60 21.93 -18.09
C TYR A 76 -2.24 23.22 -18.59
N THR A 77 -3.27 23.09 -19.41
CA THR A 77 -4.03 24.18 -20.00
C THR A 77 -5.09 24.70 -19.02
N SER A 78 -5.59 23.86 -18.10
CA SER A 78 -6.52 24.27 -17.05
C SER A 78 -6.38 23.43 -15.76
N PRO A 79 -6.93 23.89 -14.62
CA PRO A 79 -7.01 23.10 -13.39
C PRO A 79 -7.81 21.80 -13.56
N GLU A 80 -8.86 21.79 -14.38
CA GLU A 80 -9.65 20.59 -14.66
C GLU A 80 -8.83 19.57 -15.44
N GLU A 81 -8.08 20.01 -16.46
CA GLU A 81 -7.17 19.14 -17.21
C GLU A 81 -6.08 18.56 -16.29
N GLN A 82 -5.51 19.40 -15.40
CA GLN A 82 -4.56 18.95 -14.39
C GLN A 82 -5.15 17.87 -13.48
N SER A 83 -6.34 18.10 -12.95
CA SER A 83 -7.06 17.17 -12.07
C SER A 83 -7.28 15.81 -12.76
N ALA A 84 -7.76 15.83 -14.01
CA ALA A 84 -7.97 14.64 -14.81
C ALA A 84 -6.67 13.85 -15.03
N HIS A 85 -5.60 14.54 -15.43
CA HIS A 85 -4.30 13.89 -15.62
C HIS A 85 -3.73 13.32 -14.33
N PHE A 86 -3.92 13.98 -13.19
CA PHE A 86 -3.49 13.48 -11.89
C PHE A 86 -4.26 12.21 -11.52
N CYS A 87 -5.58 12.20 -11.68
CA CYS A 87 -6.39 11.01 -11.38
C CYS A 87 -6.01 9.82 -12.25
N GLN A 88 -5.88 10.02 -13.57
CA GLN A 88 -5.49 8.98 -14.51
C GLN A 88 -4.06 8.48 -14.23
N ALA A 89 -3.09 9.38 -13.97
CA ALA A 89 -1.73 8.99 -13.62
C ALA A 89 -1.67 8.19 -12.33
N LEU A 90 -2.43 8.58 -11.31
CA LEU A 90 -2.43 7.90 -10.02
C LEU A 90 -2.91 6.46 -10.23
N ALA A 91 -4.04 6.28 -10.93
CA ALA A 91 -4.57 4.96 -11.25
C ALA A 91 -3.56 4.07 -12.00
N GLU A 92 -2.81 4.63 -12.96
CA GLU A 92 -1.75 3.92 -13.68
C GLU A 92 -0.58 3.49 -12.78
N HIS A 93 -0.30 4.23 -11.69
CA HIS A 93 0.82 3.93 -10.79
C HIS A 93 0.39 3.13 -9.56
N LEU A 94 -0.86 2.64 -9.48
CA LEU A 94 -1.27 1.69 -8.47
C LEU A 94 -1.01 0.25 -8.93
N ARG A 95 -0.68 -0.63 -7.99
CA ARG A 95 -0.53 -2.07 -8.24
C ARG A 95 -1.03 -2.89 -7.05
N GLY A 96 -1.31 -4.17 -7.29
CA GLY A 96 -1.68 -5.11 -6.25
C GLY A 96 -2.92 -4.65 -5.50
N ASP A 97 -2.87 -4.69 -4.18
CA ASP A 97 -4.01 -4.36 -3.31
C ASP A 97 -4.46 -2.89 -3.45
N ALA A 98 -3.53 -1.97 -3.77
CA ALA A 98 -3.89 -0.58 -4.01
C ALA A 98 -4.70 -0.40 -5.31
N LEU A 99 -4.35 -1.13 -6.37
CA LEU A 99 -5.14 -1.12 -7.61
C LEU A 99 -6.51 -1.75 -7.39
N THR A 100 -6.56 -2.89 -6.67
CA THR A 100 -7.82 -3.54 -6.28
C THR A 100 -8.73 -2.61 -5.49
N TRP A 101 -8.18 -1.85 -4.54
CA TRP A 101 -8.91 -0.82 -3.80
C TRP A 101 -9.52 0.21 -4.75
N PHE A 102 -8.73 0.75 -5.68
CA PHE A 102 -9.19 1.76 -6.63
C PHE A 102 -10.32 1.23 -7.52
N SER A 103 -10.17 0.02 -8.07
CA SER A 103 -11.22 -0.63 -8.87
C SER A 103 -12.51 -0.87 -8.08
N ASN A 104 -12.42 -1.09 -6.77
CA ASN A 104 -13.57 -1.32 -5.90
C ASN A 104 -14.29 -0.03 -5.44
N LEU A 105 -13.76 1.15 -5.77
CA LEU A 105 -14.46 2.41 -5.52
C LEU A 105 -15.77 2.45 -6.35
N ARG A 106 -16.77 3.16 -5.82
CA ARG A 106 -18.06 3.33 -6.51
C ARG A 106 -17.83 4.02 -7.86
N ALA A 107 -18.52 3.57 -8.91
CA ALA A 107 -18.50 4.23 -10.21
C ALA A 107 -18.86 5.72 -10.08
N ASP A 108 -18.20 6.56 -10.87
CA ASP A 108 -18.45 8.01 -10.94
C ASP A 108 -18.41 8.72 -9.57
N SER A 109 -17.59 8.24 -8.64
CA SER A 109 -17.50 8.82 -7.29
C SER A 109 -16.37 9.84 -7.13
N ILE A 110 -15.39 9.84 -8.04
CA ILE A 110 -14.23 10.71 -8.01
C ILE A 110 -14.41 11.79 -9.07
N ASP A 111 -14.61 13.03 -8.65
CA ASP A 111 -14.84 14.17 -9.54
C ASP A 111 -13.65 15.13 -9.63
N SER A 112 -12.69 14.98 -8.72
CA SER A 112 -11.45 15.74 -8.67
C SER A 112 -10.28 14.93 -8.11
N PHE A 113 -9.06 15.42 -8.30
CA PHE A 113 -7.88 14.85 -7.65
C PHE A 113 -7.95 14.94 -6.12
N ASP A 114 -8.55 15.99 -5.57
CA ASP A 114 -8.67 16.14 -4.12
C ASP A 114 -9.57 15.05 -3.53
N ASP A 115 -10.67 14.68 -4.22
CA ASP A 115 -11.52 13.55 -3.82
C ASP A 115 -10.74 12.23 -3.81
N LEU A 116 -9.94 12.01 -4.87
CA LEU A 116 -9.12 10.80 -4.99
C LEU A 116 -8.04 10.73 -3.90
N ALA A 117 -7.33 11.83 -3.69
CA ALA A 117 -6.27 11.93 -2.68
C ALA A 117 -6.83 11.73 -1.27
N ALA A 118 -8.00 12.32 -0.98
CA ALA A 118 -8.68 12.12 0.30
C ALA A 118 -9.09 10.64 0.50
N ALA A 119 -9.68 10.01 -0.51
CA ALA A 119 -10.05 8.60 -0.45
C ALA A 119 -8.82 7.69 -0.28
N PHE A 120 -7.75 7.96 -1.03
CA PHE A 120 -6.48 7.25 -0.97
C PHE A 120 -5.86 7.32 0.43
N LEU A 121 -5.69 8.53 0.97
CA LEU A 121 -5.09 8.73 2.30
C LEU A 121 -5.95 8.11 3.39
N LYS A 122 -7.28 8.24 3.31
CA LYS A 122 -8.20 7.64 4.28
C LYS A 122 -8.08 6.11 4.31
N GLN A 123 -7.94 5.48 3.13
CA GLN A 123 -7.79 4.03 3.05
C GLN A 123 -6.42 3.57 3.55
N HIS A 124 -5.35 4.13 3.00
CA HIS A 124 -4.01 3.59 3.19
C HIS A 124 -3.32 4.06 4.48
N LEU A 125 -3.69 5.22 5.04
CA LEU A 125 -3.24 5.61 6.38
C LEU A 125 -3.91 4.79 7.49
N ARG A 126 -5.16 4.33 7.27
CA ARG A 126 -5.82 3.42 8.21
C ARG A 126 -5.00 2.14 8.39
N PHE A 127 -4.60 1.51 7.29
CA PHE A 127 -3.75 0.32 7.34
C PHE A 127 -2.36 0.59 7.93
N ALA A 128 -1.74 1.73 7.60
CA ALA A 128 -0.45 2.10 8.18
C ALA A 128 -0.50 2.32 9.70
N LEU A 129 -1.64 2.81 10.23
CA LEU A 129 -1.86 2.95 11.66
C LEU A 129 -2.16 1.62 12.33
N ASP A 130 -2.94 0.75 11.69
CA ASP A 130 -3.24 -0.59 12.20
C ASP A 130 -1.96 -1.44 12.31
N ASP A 131 -1.06 -1.39 11.31
CA ASP A 131 0.24 -2.10 11.35
C ASP A 131 1.12 -1.62 12.51
N LEU A 132 1.08 -0.32 12.86
CA LEU A 132 1.82 0.21 14.01
C LEU A 132 1.21 -0.25 15.34
N VAL A 133 -0.13 -0.42 15.40
CA VAL A 133 -0.83 -0.91 16.59
C VAL A 133 -0.55 -2.40 16.81
N PHE A 134 -0.54 -3.22 15.76
CA PHE A 134 -0.17 -4.64 15.87
C PHE A 134 1.30 -4.85 16.24
N CYS A 135 2.23 -4.03 15.72
CA CYS A 135 3.64 -4.11 16.15
C CYS A 135 3.85 -3.70 17.62
N LYS A 136 2.95 -2.91 18.21
CA LYS A 136 3.05 -2.46 19.60
C LYS A 136 2.60 -3.50 20.61
N THR A 137 1.79 -4.48 20.21
CA THR A 137 1.17 -5.42 21.17
C THR A 137 2.02 -6.63 21.53
N ASP A 138 3.10 -6.90 20.79
CA ASP A 138 3.95 -8.09 21.04
C ASP A 138 5.20 -7.81 21.90
N ASP A 139 5.52 -6.54 22.20
CA ASP A 139 6.73 -6.15 22.97
C ASP A 139 6.44 -5.78 24.45
N ASP A 140 5.18 -5.56 24.83
CA ASP A 140 4.83 -5.09 26.19
C ASP A 140 4.72 -6.21 27.26
N THR A 141 5.06 -7.47 26.94
CA THR A 141 4.89 -8.61 27.88
C THR A 141 6.19 -9.04 28.61
N ILE A 142 7.32 -8.34 28.46
CA ILE A 142 8.62 -8.74 29.08
C ILE A 142 9.09 -7.86 30.26
N TYR A 143 8.22 -7.05 30.88
CA TYR A 143 8.56 -6.38 32.16
C TYR A 143 7.50 -6.54 33.27
N GLY A 144 6.81 -7.68 33.29
CA GLY A 144 5.89 -8.05 34.37
C GLY A 144 6.58 -8.68 35.59
N LEU A 145 6.54 -7.97 36.73
CA LEU A 145 6.47 -8.52 38.10
C LEU A 145 7.68 -9.28 38.67
N GLY A 146 8.72 -8.55 39.09
CA GLY A 146 9.67 -8.99 40.10
C GLY A 146 9.36 -8.43 41.50
N LYS A 147 8.51 -9.10 42.28
CA LYS A 147 8.34 -8.87 43.74
C LYS A 147 8.09 -10.18 44.51
N PHE A 148 9.15 -10.73 45.08
CA PHE A 148 9.19 -11.53 46.32
C PHE A 148 10.60 -11.29 46.89
N GLY A 149 10.80 -10.50 47.96
CA GLY A 149 10.66 -10.89 49.37
C GLY A 149 12.07 -11.05 49.99
N PRO A 150 12.37 -10.51 51.20
CA PRO A 150 13.74 -10.31 51.68
C PRO A 150 14.30 -11.55 52.38
N THR A 151 15.60 -11.83 52.22
CA THR A 151 16.35 -12.70 53.15
C THR A 151 17.68 -12.03 53.49
N GLY A 152 17.81 -11.63 54.75
CA GLY A 152 19.08 -11.22 55.32
C GLY A 152 19.94 -12.43 55.64
N LYS A 153 21.26 -12.24 55.65
CA LYS A 153 22.15 -12.69 56.71
C LYS A 153 23.50 -12.00 56.58
N ASP A 154 23.92 -11.46 57.71
CA ASP A 154 25.18 -10.80 57.99
C ASP A 154 26.39 -11.70 57.67
N HIS A 155 27.58 -11.12 57.49
CA HIS A 155 28.77 -11.39 58.31
C HIS A 155 29.90 -10.40 57.96
N SER A 156 30.44 -9.84 59.03
CA SER A 156 31.52 -8.88 59.21
C SER A 156 32.91 -9.32 58.72
N ALA A 157 33.71 -8.34 58.23
CA ALA A 157 35.17 -8.17 58.41
C ALA A 157 35.66 -7.10 57.40
N SER A 158 36.69 -6.27 57.57
CA SER A 158 37.52 -5.86 58.70
C SER A 158 38.37 -4.68 58.17
N ARG A 159 38.52 -3.67 59.03
CA ARG A 159 39.44 -2.51 59.07
C ARG A 159 40.77 -2.49 58.27
N LYS A 160 41.15 -1.22 57.95
CA LYS A 160 42.50 -0.59 57.70
C LYS A 160 43.09 -0.81 56.30
N SER A 161 43.89 0.05 55.66
CA SER A 161 44.74 1.21 55.99
C SER A 161 45.03 1.96 54.66
N SER A 162 44.96 3.30 54.55
CA SER A 162 46.08 4.27 54.53
C SER A 162 47.06 4.25 53.34
N ASN A 163 47.48 5.47 52.95
CA ASN A 163 48.53 5.91 52.00
C ASN A 163 48.19 5.98 50.49
N GLN A 164 48.20 7.15 49.82
CA GLN A 164 49.21 8.22 49.58
C GLN A 164 49.85 8.07 48.17
N VAL A 165 49.62 9.10 47.34
CA VAL A 165 50.50 9.77 46.34
C VAL A 165 51.45 8.95 45.46
N SER A 166 51.36 9.17 44.14
CA SER A 166 52.44 9.57 43.18
C SER A 166 51.82 9.64 41.77
N ILE A 167 51.60 10.81 41.16
CA ILE A 167 52.49 11.56 40.24
C ILE A 167 53.24 10.66 39.24
N SER A 168 52.87 10.82 37.96
CA SER A 168 53.80 11.04 36.83
C SER A 168 53.08 11.87 35.78
#